data_AF-A0A8H2JDW6-F1
#
_entry.id   AF-A0A8H2JDW6-F1
#
_cell.length_a   1.000
_cell.length_b   1.000
_cell.length_c   1.000
_cell.angle_alpha   90.00
_cell.angle_beta   90.00
_cell.angle_gamma   90.00
#
_symmetry.space_group_name_H-M   'P 1'
#
loop_
_entity.id
_entity.type
_entity.pdbx_description
1 polymer ?
#
loop_
_entity_poly.entity_id
_entity_poly.type
_entity_poly.pdbx_seq_one_letter_code
_entity_poly.pdbx_strand_id
1 'polypeptide(L)' 'MATTDLHIRYLRRIDTGPARAEARIVHRGRRSAVVQIEIRRGNGDLAATATVNFAALEGRP' A
#
# COMPACT_ATOMS: atom_id res chain seq x y z
N MET A 1 -7.01 5.92 12.43
CA MET A 1 -7.20 4.73 11.57
C MET A 1 -6.01 3.82 11.76
N ALA A 2 -6.17 2.51 11.59
CA ALA A 2 -5.10 1.53 11.63
C ALA A 2 -5.22 0.54 10.48
N THR A 3 -4.11 -0.10 10.11
CA THR A 3 -4.08 -1.16 9.11
C THR A 3 -4.82 -2.37 9.64
N THR A 4 -5.82 -2.82 8.89
CA THR A 4 -6.55 -4.06 9.16
C THR A 4 -6.04 -5.23 8.33
N ASP A 5 -5.61 -4.94 7.11
CA ASP A 5 -5.09 -5.93 6.17
C ASP A 5 -4.07 -5.25 5.25
N LEU A 6 -3.09 -6.05 4.83
CA LEU A 6 -2.08 -5.70 3.86
C LEU A 6 -1.80 -6.92 2.98
N HIS A 7 -2.14 -6.80 1.70
CA HIS A 7 -1.79 -7.78 0.69
C HIS A 7 -0.72 -7.21 -0.25
N ILE A 8 0.41 -7.90 -0.39
CA ILE A 8 1.50 -7.53 -1.30
C ILE A 8 1.78 -8.67 -2.26
N ARG A 9 1.88 -8.35 -3.55
CA ARG A 9 2.36 -9.24 -4.60
C ARG A 9 3.74 -8.77 -5.06
N TYR A 10 4.76 -9.56 -4.76
CA TYR A 10 6.12 -9.35 -5.25
C TYR A 10 6.26 -9.94 -6.65
N LEU A 11 6.76 -9.13 -7.58
CA LEU A 11 6.95 -9.51 -8.99
C LEU A 11 8.42 -9.64 -9.34
N ARG A 12 9.24 -8.72 -8.83
CA ARG A 12 10.68 -8.66 -9.08
C ARG A 12 11.40 -8.22 -7.81
N ARG A 13 12.61 -8.72 -7.63
CA ARG A 13 13.48 -8.31 -6.53
C ARG A 13 14.02 -6.88 -6.78
N ILE A 14 14.20 -6.14 -5.69
CA ILE A 14 14.81 -4.79 -5.67
C ILE A 14 16.20 -4.96 -5.07
N ASP A 15 17.21 -5.01 -5.93
CA ASP A 15 18.57 -5.47 -5.56
C ASP A 15 19.53 -4.30 -5.40
N THR A 16 19.27 -3.25 -6.17
CA THR A 16 20.12 -2.07 -6.32
C THR A 16 19.26 -0.83 -6.50
N GLY A 17 19.72 0.27 -5.90
CA GLY A 17 19.04 1.55 -5.95
C GLY A 17 17.77 1.63 -5.10
N PRO A 18 17.15 2.82 -5.03
CA PRO A 18 15.97 3.03 -4.21
C PRO A 18 14.73 2.38 -4.81
N ALA A 19 13.80 1.98 -3.95
CA ALA A 19 12.43 1.67 -4.33
C ALA A 19 11.57 2.94 -4.20
N ARG A 20 10.66 3.17 -5.16
CA ARG A 20 9.66 4.23 -5.09
C ARG A 20 8.28 3.61 -4.95
N ALA A 21 7.59 3.92 -3.86
CA ALA A 21 6.21 3.52 -3.64
C ALA A 21 5.27 4.69 -3.93
N GLU A 22 4.32 4.51 -4.84
CA GLU A 22 3.28 5.49 -5.14
C GLU A 22 1.93 4.94 -4.72
N ALA A 23 1.29 5.62 -3.77
CA ALA A 23 0.03 5.21 -3.17
C ALA A 23 -1.14 6.03 -3.73
N ARG A 24 -2.23 5.34 -4.08
CA ARG A 24 -3.50 5.92 -4.50
C ARG A 24 -4.61 5.43 -3.60
N ILE A 25 -5.36 6.37 -3.01
CA ILE A 25 -6.62 6.05 -2.34
C ILE A 25 -7.64 5.71 -3.42
N VAL A 26 -8.14 4.48 -3.43
CA VAL A 26 -9.13 4.02 -4.41
C VAL A 26 -10.53 3.96 -3.81
N HIS A 27 -10.65 3.86 -2.49
CA HIS A 27 -11.89 4.00 -1.76
C HIS A 27 -11.66 4.72 -0.43
N ARG A 28 -12.55 5.66 -0.09
CA ARG A 28 -12.55 6.36 1.20
C ARG A 28 -13.96 6.41 1.76
N GLY A 29 -14.22 5.57 2.74
CA GLY A 29 -15.48 5.53 3.49
C GLY A 29 -15.37 6.19 4.86
N ARG A 30 -16.49 6.26 5.59
CA ARG A 30 -16.56 6.80 6.94
C ARG A 30 -15.70 6.03 7.95
N ARG A 31 -15.68 4.69 7.82
CA ARG A 31 -15.00 3.78 8.75
C ARG A 31 -13.83 3.03 8.13
N SER A 32 -13.57 3.17 6.84
CA SER A 32 -12.52 2.42 6.15
C SER A 32 -11.91 3.22 5.00
N ALA A 33 -10.69 2.84 4.61
CA ALA A 33 -10.06 3.33 3.38
C ALA A 33 -9.29 2.18 2.72
N VAL A 34 -9.32 2.14 1.39
CA VAL A 34 -8.56 1.19 0.58
C VAL A 34 -7.53 1.95 -0.23
N VAL A 35 -6.27 1.54 -0.10
CA VAL A 35 -5.13 2.16 -0.76
C VAL A 35 -4.45 1.14 -1.64
N GLN A 36 -4.29 1.46 -2.92
CA GLN A 36 -3.45 0.70 -3.83
C GLN A 36 -2.07 1.35 -3.90
N ILE A 37 -1.02 0.54 -3.88
CA ILE A 37 0.36 1.00 -4.00
C ILE A 37 1.04 0.27 -5.15
N GLU A 38 1.68 1.04 -6.02
CA GLU A 38 2.68 0.52 -6.96
C GLU A 38 4.07 0.78 -6.40
N ILE A 39 4.90 -0.28 -6.36
CA ILE A 39 6.29 -0.19 -5.93
C ILE A 39 7.17 -0.42 -7.16
N ARG A 40 7.94 0.60 -7.53
CA ARG A 40 8.86 0.60 -8.68
C ARG A 40 10.31 0.61 -8.23
N ARG A 41 11.17 -0.06 -9.01
CA ARG A 41 12.63 -0.01 -8.84
C ARG A 41 13.18 1.34 -9.29
N GLY A 42 14.44 1.63 -8.98
CA GLY A 42 15.11 2.85 -9.41
C GLY A 42 15.15 3.05 -10.94
N ASN A 43 14.98 1.99 -11.72
CA ASN A 43 14.88 2.05 -13.19
C ASN A 43 13.43 2.18 -13.72
N GLY A 44 12.43 2.30 -12.85
CA GLY A 44 11.01 2.45 -13.23
C GLY A 44 10.21 1.14 -13.34
N ASP A 45 10.88 -0.01 -13.33
CA ASP A 45 10.21 -1.31 -13.43
C ASP A 45 9.33 -1.59 -12.20
N LEU A 46 8.14 -2.13 -12.44
CA LEU A 46 7.25 -2.58 -11.36
C LEU A 46 7.86 -3.77 -10.62
N ALA A 47 8.12 -3.58 -9.32
CA ALA A 47 8.69 -4.57 -8.43
C ALA A 47 7.62 -5.30 -7.62
N ALA A 48 6.60 -4.56 -7.17
CA ALA A 48 5.50 -5.12 -6.41
C ALA A 48 4.25 -4.24 -6.52
N THR A 49 3.10 -4.85 -6.25
CA THR A 49 1.84 -4.14 -6.04
C THR A 49 1.31 -4.48 -4.66
N ALA A 50 0.72 -3.50 -3.96
CA ALA A 50 0.10 -3.74 -2.67
C ALA A 50 -1.31 -3.14 -2.60
N THR A 51 -2.15 -3.77 -1.79
CA THR A 51 -3.42 -3.19 -1.33
C THR A 51 -3.38 -3.15 0.20
N VAL A 52 -3.67 -1.98 0.76
CA VAL A 52 -3.80 -1.78 2.21
C VAL A 52 -5.24 -1.42 2.51
N ASN A 53 -5.83 -2.15 3.46
CA ASN A 53 -7.14 -1.84 4.01
C ASN A 53 -6.95 -1.22 5.40
N PHE A 54 -7.45 0.00 5.57
CA PHE A 54 -7.48 0.71 6.85
C PHE A 54 -8.88 0.70 7.44
N ALA A 55 -8.98 0.63 8.76
CA ALA A 55 -10.22 0.89 9.50
C ALA A 55 -10.05 2.00 10.53
N ALA A 56 -11.13 2.72 10.81
CA ALA A 56 -11.23 3.62 11.94
C ALA A 56 -11.24 2.80 13.24
N LEU A 57 -10.34 3.12 14.16
CA LEU A 57 -10.39 2.62 15.53
C LEU A 57 -11.43 3.47 16.27
N GLU A 58 -12.43 2.83 16.87
CA GLU A 58 -13.27 3.50 17.86
C GLU A 58 -12.42 3.67 19.14
N GLY A 59 -12.36 4.90 19.66
CA GLY A 59 -11.71 5.16 20.94
C GLY A 59 -12.43 4.36 22.02
N ARG A 60 -11.69 3.60 22.81
CA ARG A 60 -12.21 3.13 24.11
C ARG A 60 -12.22 4.34 25.05
N PRO A 61 -13.31 4.59 25.80
CA PRO A 61 -13.40 5.70 26.73
C PRO A 61 -12.31 5.64 27.82
#